data_AF-A0A8J2YN36-F1
#
_entry.id   AF-A0A8J2YN36-F1
#
_cell.length_a   1.000
_cell.length_b   1.000
_cell.length_c   1.000
_cell.angle_alpha   90.00
_cell.angle_beta   90.00
_cell.angle_gamma   90.00
#
_symmetry.space_group_name_H-M   'P 1'
#
loop_
_entity.id
_entity.type
_entity.pdbx_description
1 polymer ?
#
loop_
_entity_poly.entity_id
_entity_poly.type
_entity_poly.pdbx_seq_one_letter_code
_entity_poly.pdbx_strand_id
1 'polypeptide(L)'
;MVSSVPSMTDEAFTALYAQLVAENKKFGSRLSEEALDIAASLRSFSPPDHDESKTRLRHANAAYIAREEGRRIEASRRRAILEDKPYPLVVSSGEDGDERPPIHRQVFRIDPLGVQAILQADQYIKKYAEKYSVDEELIRSVFYIENSQGYYEIGKKITNWAGLTNPPSTSLPSNINPELWQDILPGRDLRHDLDANVEASVKLLARIMERMEDPSIEKVATLYNGLGLDTVSVYGRQVRDVYHSRPWQIWRKLKSKITDEDL
;
A
#
# COMPACT_ATOMS: atom_id res chain seq x y z
N MET A 1 -43.04 -20.70 11.47
CA MET A 1 -42.39 -21.89 10.88
C MET A 1 -41.05 -21.44 10.32
N VAL A 2 -39.97 -21.62 11.07
CA VAL A 2 -38.60 -21.28 10.64
C VAL A 2 -37.96 -22.57 10.13
N SER A 3 -37.57 -22.57 8.87
CA SER A 3 -36.89 -23.68 8.19
C SER A 3 -35.51 -23.90 8.82
N SER A 4 -35.29 -25.11 9.36
CA SER A 4 -33.98 -25.55 9.85
C SER A 4 -33.07 -25.89 8.68
N VAL A 5 -31.92 -25.22 8.60
CA VAL A 5 -30.84 -25.56 7.65
C VAL A 5 -30.24 -26.92 8.07
N PRO A 6 -30.00 -27.88 7.15
CA PRO A 6 -29.49 -29.20 7.52
C PRO A 6 -28.08 -29.08 8.10
N SER A 7 -27.84 -29.71 9.25
CA SER A 7 -26.49 -29.93 9.76
C SER A 7 -25.72 -30.83 8.80
N MET A 8 -24.58 -30.35 8.31
CA MET A 8 -23.66 -31.14 7.51
C MET A 8 -23.17 -32.30 8.37
N THR A 9 -23.41 -33.55 7.94
CA THR A 9 -22.97 -34.74 8.65
C THR A 9 -21.44 -34.84 8.61
N ASP A 10 -20.83 -35.55 9.57
CA ASP A 10 -19.38 -35.78 9.60
C ASP A 10 -18.84 -36.39 8.30
N GLU A 11 -19.66 -37.16 7.59
CA GLU A 11 -19.35 -37.69 6.25
C GLU A 11 -19.23 -36.60 5.18
N ALA A 12 -20.11 -35.59 5.21
CA ALA A 12 -20.05 -34.47 4.28
C ALA A 12 -18.85 -33.56 4.55
N PHE A 13 -18.46 -33.39 5.81
CA PHE A 13 -17.22 -32.69 6.18
C PHE A 13 -15.98 -33.48 5.73
N THR A 14 -15.98 -34.80 5.94
CA THR A 14 -14.89 -35.69 5.53
C THR A 14 -14.74 -35.71 4.00
N ALA A 15 -15.85 -35.70 3.26
CA ALA A 15 -15.84 -35.63 1.80
C ALA A 15 -15.29 -34.29 1.27
N LEU A 16 -15.69 -33.16 1.87
CA LEU A 16 -15.18 -31.83 1.50
C LEU A 16 -13.68 -31.70 1.80
N TYR A 17 -13.24 -32.22 2.94
CA TYR A 17 -11.83 -32.27 3.32
C TYR A 17 -11.00 -33.15 2.36
N ALA A 18 -11.51 -34.33 2.00
CA ALA A 18 -10.85 -35.21 1.03
C ALA A 18 -10.75 -34.57 -0.37
N GLN A 19 -11.76 -33.80 -0.79
CA GLN A 19 -11.76 -33.07 -2.06
C GLN A 19 -10.72 -31.93 -2.07
N LEU A 20 -10.60 -31.17 -0.98
CA LEU A 20 -9.58 -30.13 -0.80
C LEU A 20 -8.15 -30.68 -0.82
N VAL A 21 -7.93 -31.85 -0.19
CA VAL A 21 -6.64 -32.56 -0.20
C VAL A 21 -6.32 -33.10 -1.61
N ALA A 22 -7.32 -33.61 -2.33
CA ALA A 22 -7.17 -34.09 -3.70
C ALA A 22 -6.87 -32.96 -4.70
N GLU A 23 -7.51 -31.80 -4.54
CA GLU A 23 -7.22 -30.60 -5.33
C GLU A 23 -5.83 -30.04 -5.03
N ASN A 24 -5.38 -30.06 -3.77
CA ASN A 24 -4.01 -29.68 -3.39
C ASN A 24 -2.92 -30.57 -4.02
N LYS A 25 -3.17 -31.87 -4.18
CA LYS A 25 -2.26 -32.78 -4.91
C LYS A 25 -2.12 -32.40 -6.39
N LYS A 26 -3.13 -31.75 -6.97
CA LYS A 26 -3.17 -31.34 -8.38
C LYS A 26 -2.34 -30.08 -8.66
N PHE A 27 -1.98 -29.31 -7.63
CA PHE A 27 -1.29 -28.02 -7.75
C PHE A 27 0.22 -28.04 -7.44
N GLY A 28 0.84 -29.21 -7.27
CA GLY A 28 2.30 -29.34 -7.30
C GLY A 28 3.03 -28.77 -6.07
N SER A 29 3.38 -29.66 -5.13
CA SER A 29 4.53 -29.65 -4.20
C SER A 29 5.11 -28.33 -3.68
N ARG A 30 4.31 -27.30 -3.41
CA ARG A 30 4.81 -26.06 -2.75
C ARG A 30 3.90 -25.52 -1.65
N LEU A 31 3.20 -26.42 -0.96
CA LEU A 31 2.78 -26.18 0.41
C LEU A 31 3.70 -27.02 1.30
N SER A 32 4.60 -26.31 1.96
CA SER A 32 5.68 -26.76 2.86
C SER A 32 5.15 -27.53 4.06
N GLU A 33 6.05 -28.16 4.81
CA GLU A 33 5.82 -28.82 6.09
C GLU A 33 4.91 -28.03 7.06
N GLU A 34 4.80 -26.71 6.92
CA GLU A 34 3.79 -25.85 7.58
C GLU A 34 2.35 -26.32 7.41
N ALA A 35 1.94 -26.80 6.24
CA ALA A 35 0.57 -27.31 6.04
C ALA A 35 0.33 -28.62 6.80
N LEU A 36 1.38 -29.44 6.96
CA LEU A 36 1.33 -30.69 7.74
C LEU A 36 1.38 -30.41 9.25
N ASP A 37 2.15 -29.41 9.69
CA ASP A 37 2.18 -28.96 11.08
C ASP A 37 0.88 -28.27 11.51
N ILE A 38 0.23 -27.51 10.63
CA ILE A 38 -1.12 -26.98 10.85
C ILE A 38 -2.11 -28.14 10.97
N ALA A 39 -2.03 -29.16 10.10
CA ALA A 39 -2.92 -30.32 10.14
C ALA A 39 -2.67 -31.23 11.37
N ALA A 40 -1.44 -31.31 11.88
CA ALA A 40 -1.11 -32.02 13.12
C ALA A 40 -1.60 -31.24 14.36
N SER A 41 -1.46 -29.91 14.35
CA SER A 41 -1.95 -29.01 15.40
C SER A 41 -3.48 -29.00 15.51
N LEU A 42 -4.19 -29.23 14.40
CA LEU A 42 -5.65 -29.37 14.37
C LEU A 42 -6.16 -30.70 14.94
N ARG A 43 -5.32 -31.76 15.01
CA ARG A 43 -5.71 -33.07 15.58
C ARG A 43 -5.58 -33.14 17.11
N SER A 44 -4.73 -32.33 17.71
CA SER A 44 -4.55 -32.25 19.17
C SER A 44 -5.44 -31.19 19.84
N PHE A 45 -6.17 -30.40 19.04
CA PHE A 45 -7.15 -29.44 19.53
C PHE A 45 -8.43 -30.18 19.93
N SER A 46 -8.73 -30.28 21.23
CA SER A 46 -10.13 -30.46 21.64
C SER A 46 -10.95 -29.37 20.96
N PRO A 47 -12.08 -29.67 20.29
CA PRO A 47 -12.83 -28.65 19.59
C PRO A 47 -13.12 -27.53 20.58
N PRO A 48 -12.77 -26.27 20.26
CA PRO A 48 -13.33 -25.14 20.99
C PRO A 48 -14.85 -25.32 20.98
N ASP A 49 -15.51 -24.81 22.01
CA ASP A 49 -16.96 -24.76 22.08
C ASP A 49 -17.52 -24.43 20.67
N HIS A 50 -18.42 -25.27 20.16
CA HIS A 50 -18.74 -25.38 18.72
C HIS A 50 -19.16 -24.04 18.08
N ASP A 51 -19.52 -23.05 18.90
CA ASP A 51 -19.86 -21.70 18.52
C ASP A 51 -18.64 -20.78 18.22
N GLU A 52 -17.53 -20.93 18.94
CA GLU A 52 -16.33 -20.11 18.74
C GLU A 52 -15.65 -20.46 17.40
N SER A 53 -15.57 -21.75 17.06
CA SER A 53 -15.03 -22.24 15.79
C SER A 53 -15.83 -21.72 14.58
N LYS A 54 -17.17 -21.71 14.69
CA LYS A 54 -18.05 -21.16 13.64
C LYS A 54 -17.89 -19.66 13.48
N THR A 55 -17.73 -18.93 14.58
CA THR A 55 -17.51 -17.48 14.56
C THR A 55 -16.18 -17.15 13.89
N ARG A 56 -15.09 -17.86 14.24
CA ARG A 56 -13.77 -17.70 13.60
C ARG A 56 -13.83 -17.99 12.09
N LEU A 57 -14.51 -19.06 11.68
CA LEU A 57 -14.69 -19.39 10.25
C LEU A 57 -15.48 -18.32 9.49
N ARG A 58 -16.55 -17.78 10.09
CA ARG A 58 -17.32 -16.68 9.49
C ARG A 58 -16.46 -15.42 9.31
N HIS A 59 -15.66 -15.07 10.32
CA HIS A 59 -14.75 -13.92 10.23
C HIS A 59 -13.66 -14.15 9.18
N ALA A 60 -13.06 -15.34 9.12
CA ALA A 60 -12.05 -15.68 8.12
C ALA A 60 -12.63 -15.61 6.69
N ASN A 61 -13.84 -16.15 6.48
CA ASN A 61 -14.53 -16.10 5.19
C ASN A 61 -14.88 -14.66 4.80
N ALA A 62 -15.37 -13.84 5.73
CA ALA A 62 -15.67 -12.44 5.48
C ALA A 62 -14.40 -11.64 5.10
N ALA A 63 -13.28 -11.87 5.81
CA ALA A 63 -12.00 -11.24 5.51
C ALA A 63 -11.46 -11.67 4.14
N TYR A 64 -11.61 -12.95 3.78
CA TYR A 64 -11.23 -13.46 2.46
C TYR A 64 -12.05 -12.79 1.34
N ILE A 65 -13.38 -12.74 1.47
CA ILE A 65 -14.26 -12.10 0.50
C ILE A 65 -13.92 -10.61 0.35
N ALA A 66 -13.71 -9.90 1.46
CA ALA A 66 -13.30 -8.49 1.43
C ALA A 66 -11.96 -8.29 0.71
N ARG A 67 -11.00 -9.19 0.93
CA ARG A 67 -9.68 -9.15 0.26
C ARG A 67 -9.80 -9.38 -1.25
N GLU A 68 -10.61 -10.34 -1.68
CA GLU A 68 -10.83 -10.59 -3.12
C GLU A 68 -11.54 -9.42 -3.79
N GLU A 69 -12.54 -8.84 -3.13
CA GLU A 69 -13.23 -7.67 -3.65
C GLU A 69 -12.27 -6.47 -3.78
N GLY A 70 -11.43 -6.22 -2.76
CA GLY A 70 -10.38 -5.21 -2.82
C GLY A 70 -9.42 -5.41 -3.99
N ARG A 71 -9.01 -6.65 -4.28
CA ARG A 71 -8.16 -6.97 -5.45
C ARG A 71 -8.87 -6.69 -6.77
N ARG A 72 -10.15 -7.03 -6.88
CA ARG A 72 -10.96 -6.78 -8.08
C ARG A 72 -11.11 -5.28 -8.35
N ILE A 73 -11.38 -4.50 -7.31
CA ILE A 73 -11.48 -3.04 -7.36
C ILE A 73 -10.13 -2.44 -7.79
N GLU A 74 -9.03 -2.85 -7.14
CA GLU A 74 -7.68 -2.39 -7.46
C GLU A 74 -7.32 -2.65 -8.94
N ALA A 75 -7.57 -3.87 -9.43
CA ALA A 75 -7.29 -4.23 -10.81
C ALA A 75 -8.09 -3.39 -11.82
N SER A 76 -9.36 -3.12 -11.52
CA SER A 76 -10.24 -2.30 -12.37
C SER A 76 -9.78 -0.84 -12.41
N ARG A 77 -9.47 -0.26 -11.24
CA ARG A 77 -8.94 1.09 -11.11
C ARG A 77 -7.58 1.24 -11.79
N ARG A 78 -6.66 0.28 -11.59
CA ARG A 78 -5.33 0.29 -12.22
C ARG A 78 -5.46 0.25 -13.73
N ARG A 79 -6.30 -0.64 -14.28
CA ARG A 79 -6.55 -0.71 -15.72
C ARG A 79 -7.06 0.63 -16.26
N ALA A 80 -8.05 1.23 -15.60
CA ALA A 80 -8.60 2.51 -16.01
C ALA A 80 -7.55 3.64 -16.01
N ILE A 81 -6.67 3.65 -15.01
CA ILE A 81 -5.56 4.60 -14.95
C ILE A 81 -4.56 4.34 -16.08
N LEU A 82 -4.12 3.10 -16.31
CA LEU A 82 -3.14 2.79 -17.36
C LEU A 82 -3.68 3.13 -18.76
N GLU A 83 -4.92 2.71 -19.05
CA GLU A 83 -5.62 2.92 -20.33
C GLU A 83 -6.17 4.33 -20.50
N ASP A 84 -6.02 5.18 -19.49
CA ASP A 84 -6.57 6.53 -19.44
C ASP A 84 -8.09 6.62 -19.66
N LYS A 85 -8.83 5.64 -19.14
CA LYS A 85 -10.29 5.59 -19.26
C LYS A 85 -10.99 6.22 -18.06
N PRO A 86 -12.18 6.82 -18.26
CA PRO A 86 -13.01 7.27 -17.15
C PRO A 86 -13.36 6.10 -16.23
N TYR A 87 -13.14 6.29 -14.93
CA TYR A 87 -13.53 5.36 -13.87
C TYR A 87 -13.60 6.11 -12.55
N PRO A 88 -14.75 6.20 -11.88
CA PRO A 88 -14.86 6.97 -10.64
C PRO A 88 -14.02 6.33 -9.52
N LEU A 89 -13.18 7.15 -8.89
CA LEU A 89 -12.41 6.79 -7.72
C LEU A 89 -13.07 7.41 -6.48
N VAL A 90 -13.65 6.55 -5.66
CA VAL A 90 -14.35 6.96 -4.43
C VAL A 90 -13.53 6.50 -3.22
N VAL A 91 -13.25 7.44 -2.35
CA VAL A 91 -12.61 7.24 -1.04
C VAL A 91 -13.38 8.03 -0.01
N SER A 92 -13.95 7.33 0.96
CA SER A 92 -14.59 7.92 2.12
C SER A 92 -13.55 8.44 3.10
N SER A 93 -13.87 9.50 3.85
CA SER A 93 -12.96 10.03 4.88
C SER A 93 -12.74 9.05 6.04
N GLY A 94 -13.59 8.01 6.16
CA GLY A 94 -13.70 7.18 7.34
C GLY A 94 -14.39 7.93 8.49
N GLU A 95 -14.78 7.20 9.53
CA GLU A 95 -14.94 7.85 10.83
C GLU A 95 -13.54 8.29 11.25
N ASP A 96 -13.37 9.56 11.62
CA ASP A 96 -12.13 10.09 12.21
C ASP A 96 -11.93 9.41 13.58
N GLY A 97 -11.60 8.12 13.56
CA GLY A 97 -11.03 7.43 14.69
C GLY A 97 -9.73 8.16 14.98
N ASP A 98 -9.71 8.94 16.05
CA ASP A 98 -8.60 9.72 16.56
C ASP A 98 -7.41 8.84 17.01
N GLU A 99 -7.36 7.58 16.55
CA GLU A 99 -6.20 6.70 16.48
C GLU A 99 -5.16 7.27 15.50
N ARG A 100 -4.80 8.54 15.71
CA ARG A 100 -3.48 9.02 15.31
C ARG A 100 -2.49 8.04 15.96
N PRO A 101 -1.57 7.42 15.20
CA PRO A 101 -0.47 6.73 15.85
C PRO A 101 0.14 7.71 16.85
N PRO A 102 0.34 7.29 18.11
CA PRO A 102 0.55 8.24 19.19
C PRO A 102 1.69 9.21 18.84
N ILE A 103 1.44 10.50 19.10
CA ILE A 103 2.17 11.69 18.61
C ILE A 103 3.70 11.61 18.82
N HIS A 104 4.18 10.70 19.67
CA HIS A 104 5.58 10.34 19.79
C HIS A 104 6.21 9.67 18.54
N ARG A 105 5.44 9.37 17.47
CA ARG A 105 5.92 8.99 16.12
C ARG A 105 5.89 10.14 15.09
N GLN A 106 6.48 11.28 15.46
CA GLN A 106 7.45 12.06 14.65
C GLN A 106 7.11 12.49 13.21
N VAL A 107 5.95 13.09 12.94
CA VAL A 107 5.83 14.00 11.77
C VAL A 107 6.64 15.30 11.98
N PHE A 108 7.06 15.58 13.22
CA PHE A 108 7.87 16.75 13.57
C PHE A 108 9.39 16.51 13.58
N ARG A 109 9.88 15.28 13.32
CA ARG A 109 11.31 15.12 13.03
C ARG A 109 11.50 15.27 11.54
N ILE A 110 12.27 16.28 11.17
CA ILE A 110 12.78 16.41 9.80
C ILE A 110 13.59 15.15 9.53
N ASP A 111 13.07 14.30 8.65
CA ASP A 111 13.72 13.06 8.23
C ASP A 111 14.71 13.42 7.11
N PRO A 112 16.02 13.22 7.33
CA PRO A 112 17.03 13.59 6.34
C PRO A 112 16.85 12.85 5.01
N LEU A 113 16.36 11.60 5.02
CA LEU A 113 16.15 10.81 3.80
C LEU A 113 14.96 11.34 3.00
N GLY A 114 13.87 11.67 3.69
CA GLY A 114 12.71 12.32 3.08
C GLY A 114 13.07 13.67 2.43
N VAL A 115 13.86 14.49 3.14
CA VAL A 115 14.36 15.76 2.59
C VAL A 115 15.29 15.54 1.41
N GLN A 116 16.25 14.60 1.53
CA GLN A 116 17.21 14.32 0.47
C GLN A 116 16.52 13.86 -0.82
N ALA A 117 15.51 13.00 -0.72
CA ALA A 117 14.73 12.53 -1.87
C ALA A 117 14.06 13.69 -2.62
N ILE A 118 13.46 14.64 -1.89
CA ILE A 118 12.89 15.85 -2.48
C ILE A 118 13.98 16.68 -3.17
N LEU A 119 15.10 16.94 -2.49
CA LEU A 119 16.16 17.78 -3.04
C LEU A 119 16.77 17.19 -4.31
N GLN A 120 16.94 15.87 -4.37
CA GLN A 120 17.43 15.17 -5.56
C GLN A 120 16.44 15.23 -6.74
N ALA A 121 15.14 15.22 -6.45
CA ALA A 121 14.09 15.20 -7.46
C ALA A 121 13.49 16.57 -7.79
N ASP A 122 13.85 17.65 -7.09
CA ASP A 122 13.13 18.95 -7.11
C ASP A 122 12.94 19.53 -8.52
N GLN A 123 13.95 19.42 -9.39
CA GLN A 123 13.85 19.90 -10.78
C GLN A 123 12.83 19.09 -11.60
N TYR A 124 12.76 17.78 -11.39
CA TYR A 124 11.81 16.90 -12.08
C TYR A 124 10.40 17.05 -11.51
N ILE A 125 10.28 17.24 -10.19
CA ILE A 125 9.01 17.55 -9.53
C ILE A 125 8.40 18.81 -10.15
N LYS A 126 9.15 19.91 -10.25
CA LYS A 126 8.67 21.16 -10.87
C LYS A 126 8.26 20.96 -12.33
N LYS A 127 9.14 20.36 -13.12
CA LYS A 127 8.91 20.06 -14.54
C LYS A 127 7.61 19.29 -14.76
N TYR A 128 7.36 18.24 -13.96
CA TYR A 128 6.20 17.37 -14.16
C TYR A 128 4.94 17.85 -13.45
N ALA A 129 5.07 18.57 -12.34
CA ALA A 129 3.96 19.29 -11.71
C ALA A 129 3.32 20.26 -12.70
N GLU A 130 4.14 21.05 -13.40
CA GLU A 130 3.68 21.95 -14.46
C GLU A 130 3.06 21.16 -15.63
N LYS A 131 3.77 20.15 -16.15
CA LYS A 131 3.31 19.33 -17.29
C LYS A 131 1.94 18.70 -17.06
N TYR A 132 1.67 18.21 -15.85
CA TYR A 132 0.44 17.47 -15.52
C TYR A 132 -0.53 18.27 -14.64
N SER A 133 -0.26 19.56 -14.38
CA SER A 133 -1.09 20.42 -13.52
C SER A 133 -1.36 19.83 -12.13
N VAL A 134 -0.34 19.22 -11.52
CA VAL A 134 -0.40 18.65 -10.16
C VAL A 134 0.33 19.59 -9.19
N ASP A 135 -0.21 19.77 -7.99
CA ASP A 135 0.43 20.56 -6.95
C ASP A 135 1.80 19.98 -6.56
N GLU A 136 2.86 20.80 -6.70
CA GLU A 136 4.21 20.41 -6.33
C GLU A 136 4.33 19.98 -4.86
N GLU A 137 3.58 20.61 -3.96
CA GLU A 137 3.65 20.31 -2.53
C GLU A 137 3.01 18.94 -2.23
N LEU A 138 2.00 18.52 -3.01
CA LEU A 138 1.44 17.16 -2.92
C LEU A 138 2.50 16.14 -3.33
N ILE A 139 3.17 16.37 -4.47
CA ILE A 139 4.22 15.47 -4.98
C ILE A 139 5.36 15.35 -3.97
N ARG A 140 5.84 16.49 -3.44
CA ARG A 140 6.89 16.51 -2.40
C ARG A 140 6.46 15.75 -1.15
N SER A 141 5.21 15.87 -0.73
CA SER A 141 4.70 15.20 0.46
C SER A 141 4.66 13.68 0.31
N VAL A 142 4.20 13.19 -0.84
CA VAL A 142 4.23 11.77 -1.18
C VAL A 142 5.67 11.26 -1.17
N PHE A 143 6.59 11.92 -1.90
CA PHE A 143 7.98 11.47 -1.96
C PHE A 143 8.68 11.52 -0.60
N TYR A 144 8.37 12.52 0.23
CA TYR A 144 8.90 12.60 1.58
C TYR A 144 8.48 11.38 2.41
N ILE A 145 7.18 11.03 2.40
CA ILE A 145 6.67 9.89 3.18
C ILE A 145 7.26 8.56 2.69
N GLU A 146 7.35 8.34 1.37
CA GLU A 146 7.95 7.13 0.79
C GLU A 146 9.39 6.91 1.26
N ASN A 147 10.17 7.98 1.41
CA ASN A 147 11.59 7.89 1.78
C ASN A 147 11.85 7.99 3.27
N SER A 148 11.01 8.69 4.03
CA SER A 148 11.13 8.79 5.50
C SER A 148 10.65 7.52 6.22
N GLN A 149 9.67 6.82 5.67
CA GLN A 149 9.10 5.62 6.32
C GLN A 149 9.72 4.30 5.85
N GLY A 150 10.52 4.30 4.77
CA GLY A 150 11.13 3.10 4.20
C GLY A 150 11.94 2.25 5.19
N TYR A 151 12.43 2.84 6.29
CA TYR A 151 13.20 2.12 7.32
C TYR A 151 12.35 1.12 8.14
N TYR A 152 11.05 1.38 8.37
CA TYR A 152 10.19 0.48 9.16
C TYR A 152 9.76 -0.76 8.37
N GLU A 153 9.54 -0.63 7.06
CA GLU A 153 9.26 -1.76 6.17
C GLU A 153 10.54 -2.55 5.84
N ILE A 154 11.72 -1.91 5.78
CA ILE A 154 13.00 -2.62 5.71
C ILE A 154 13.21 -3.45 6.99
N GLY A 155 12.90 -2.94 8.18
CA GLY A 155 12.94 -3.70 9.44
C GLY A 155 12.00 -4.92 9.48
N LYS A 156 10.80 -4.83 8.89
CA LYS A 156 9.88 -5.97 8.75
C LYS A 156 10.26 -6.93 7.61
N LYS A 157 10.86 -6.42 6.52
CA LYS A 157 11.49 -7.25 5.48
C LYS A 157 12.73 -7.96 6.01
N ILE A 158 13.42 -7.37 6.99
CA ILE A 158 14.54 -7.96 7.74
C ILE A 158 14.07 -9.12 8.65
N THR A 159 12.80 -9.19 9.08
CA THR A 159 12.29 -10.41 9.72
C THR A 159 11.89 -11.52 8.73
N ASN A 160 11.75 -11.20 7.44
CA ASN A 160 11.68 -12.17 6.34
C ASN A 160 13.08 -12.50 5.74
N TRP A 161 14.17 -12.06 6.38
CA TRP A 161 15.59 -12.17 5.94
C TRP A 161 16.25 -13.52 6.26
N ALA A 162 15.50 -14.57 6.59
CA ALA A 162 16.06 -15.91 6.73
C ALA A 162 16.27 -16.60 5.36
N GLY A 163 16.82 -15.88 4.38
CA GLY A 163 17.40 -16.43 3.16
C GLY A 163 16.70 -16.03 1.85
N LEU A 164 17.33 -15.13 1.08
CA LEU A 164 17.48 -15.12 -0.40
C LEU A 164 17.77 -13.69 -0.92
N THR A 165 19.05 -13.43 -1.19
CA THR A 165 19.63 -12.58 -2.25
C THR A 165 18.94 -11.30 -2.75
N ASN A 166 19.72 -10.21 -2.67
CA ASN A 166 19.70 -8.90 -3.36
C ASN A 166 19.04 -7.72 -2.62
N PRO A 167 19.77 -6.61 -2.38
CA PRO A 167 19.16 -5.35 -1.94
C PRO A 167 18.13 -4.90 -3.00
N PRO A 168 17.00 -4.27 -2.62
CA PRO A 168 15.98 -3.90 -3.59
C PRO A 168 16.58 -2.97 -4.63
N SER A 169 16.58 -3.41 -5.90
CA SER A 169 17.03 -2.66 -7.07
C SER A 169 16.06 -1.50 -7.32
N THR A 170 16.40 -0.37 -6.68
CA THR A 170 15.82 0.99 -6.59
C THR A 170 14.56 1.33 -7.40
N SER A 171 13.57 1.93 -6.73
CA SER A 171 12.32 2.55 -7.25
C SER A 171 12.17 3.99 -6.73
N LEU A 172 13.28 4.71 -6.56
CA LEU A 172 13.34 6.03 -5.92
C LEU A 172 12.98 7.18 -6.87
N PRO A 173 12.50 8.34 -6.37
CA PRO A 173 12.09 8.63 -4.99
C PRO A 173 10.64 8.24 -4.71
N SER A 174 9.89 7.83 -5.73
CA SER A 174 8.44 7.70 -5.64
C SER A 174 7.94 6.37 -5.09
N ASN A 175 8.83 5.38 -5.00
CA ASN A 175 8.53 3.99 -4.69
C ASN A 175 7.49 3.34 -5.62
N ILE A 176 7.29 3.86 -6.84
CA ILE A 176 6.38 3.27 -7.81
C ILE A 176 6.90 1.88 -8.23
N ASN A 177 6.03 0.86 -8.22
CA ASN A 177 6.40 -0.49 -8.67
C ASN A 177 6.46 -0.53 -10.20
N PRO A 178 7.64 -0.71 -10.83
CA PRO A 178 7.76 -0.75 -12.28
C PRO A 178 6.92 -1.87 -12.90
N GLU A 179 6.79 -3.03 -12.25
CA GLU A 179 6.02 -4.16 -12.79
C GLU A 179 4.54 -3.85 -12.94
N LEU A 180 4.00 -2.96 -12.10
CA LEU A 180 2.60 -2.57 -12.14
C LEU A 180 2.35 -1.34 -13.02
N TRP A 181 3.36 -0.49 -13.17
CA TRP A 181 3.19 0.87 -13.69
C TRP A 181 4.02 1.17 -14.94
N GLN A 182 4.82 0.24 -15.44
CA GLN A 182 5.66 0.43 -16.64
C GLN A 182 4.88 0.99 -17.83
N ASP A 183 3.64 0.56 -18.01
CA ASP A 183 2.78 0.97 -19.13
C ASP A 183 2.23 2.40 -18.99
N ILE A 184 2.42 3.07 -17.85
CA ILE A 184 2.04 4.48 -17.70
C ILE A 184 2.95 5.39 -18.54
N LEU A 185 4.20 4.96 -18.76
CA LEU A 185 5.20 5.58 -19.64
C LEU A 185 5.93 4.50 -20.45
N PRO A 186 5.30 3.99 -21.52
CA PRO A 186 5.89 2.92 -22.33
C PRO A 186 7.28 3.29 -22.85
N GLY A 187 8.24 2.37 -22.70
CA GLY A 187 9.61 2.52 -23.19
C GLY A 187 10.56 3.33 -22.29
N ARG A 188 10.11 3.81 -21.12
CA ARG A 188 10.95 4.53 -20.14
C ARG A 188 11.34 3.60 -18.98
N ASP A 189 12.57 3.65 -18.48
CA ASP A 189 12.99 2.81 -17.34
C ASP A 189 12.52 3.40 -16.00
N LEU A 190 11.41 2.91 -15.44
CA LEU A 190 10.89 3.43 -14.16
C LEU A 190 11.71 3.01 -12.93
N ARG A 191 12.62 2.05 -13.08
CA ARG A 191 13.43 1.51 -11.99
C ARG A 191 14.69 2.35 -11.80
N HIS A 192 15.42 2.64 -12.88
CA HIS A 192 16.74 3.25 -12.76
C HIS A 192 16.82 4.69 -13.28
N ASP A 193 15.85 5.17 -14.06
CA ASP A 193 15.81 6.57 -14.51
C ASP A 193 14.95 7.42 -13.55
N LEU A 194 15.62 8.31 -12.82
CA LEU A 194 15.00 9.25 -11.90
C LEU A 194 13.98 10.17 -12.60
N ASP A 195 14.26 10.67 -13.80
CA ASP A 195 13.34 11.53 -14.55
C ASP A 195 12.07 10.76 -14.91
N ALA A 196 12.21 9.52 -15.41
CA ALA A 196 11.09 8.64 -15.74
C ALA A 196 10.26 8.23 -14.50
N ASN A 197 10.94 7.90 -13.40
CA ASN A 197 10.29 7.52 -12.15
C ASN A 197 9.43 8.67 -11.59
N VAL A 198 9.97 9.90 -11.58
CA VAL A 198 9.21 11.08 -11.16
C VAL A 198 8.07 11.36 -12.13
N GLU A 199 8.31 11.30 -13.44
CA GLU A 199 7.27 11.52 -14.45
C GLU A 199 6.09 10.55 -14.28
N ALA A 200 6.37 9.26 -14.11
CA ALA A 200 5.35 8.22 -13.96
C ALA A 200 4.50 8.47 -12.71
N SER A 201 5.13 8.90 -11.64
CA SER A 201 4.47 9.12 -10.35
C SER A 201 3.59 10.35 -10.35
N VAL A 202 4.06 11.44 -10.97
CA VAL A 202 3.23 12.64 -11.13
C VAL A 202 2.07 12.38 -12.09
N LYS A 203 2.30 11.64 -13.18
CA LYS A 203 1.23 11.22 -14.10
C LYS A 203 0.20 10.31 -13.41
N LEU A 204 0.65 9.42 -12.53
CA LEU A 204 -0.25 8.60 -11.71
C LEU A 204 -1.12 9.47 -10.79
N LEU A 205 -0.52 10.41 -10.06
CA LEU A 205 -1.26 11.34 -9.20
C LEU A 205 -2.29 12.16 -10.00
N ALA A 206 -1.90 12.71 -11.15
CA ALA A 206 -2.81 13.44 -12.04
C ALA A 206 -4.02 12.57 -12.42
N ARG A 207 -3.77 11.33 -12.90
CA ARG A 207 -4.83 10.40 -13.31
C ARG A 207 -5.73 9.96 -12.16
N ILE A 208 -5.21 9.87 -10.94
CA ILE A 208 -6.02 9.64 -9.74
C ILE A 208 -6.94 10.84 -9.51
N MET A 209 -6.38 12.06 -9.47
CA MET A 209 -7.12 13.30 -9.19
C MET A 209 -8.25 13.55 -10.21
N GLU A 210 -7.98 13.37 -11.51
CA GLU A 210 -8.96 13.52 -12.60
C GLU A 210 -10.18 12.61 -12.47
N ARG A 211 -10.05 11.51 -11.74
CA ARG A 211 -11.08 10.47 -11.59
C ARG A 211 -11.83 10.56 -10.26
N MET A 212 -11.51 11.56 -9.45
CA MET A 212 -12.16 11.85 -8.18
C MET A 212 -13.09 13.05 -8.32
N GLU A 213 -14.28 12.97 -7.73
CA GLU A 213 -15.22 14.09 -7.69
C GLU A 213 -14.78 15.18 -6.69
N ASP A 214 -14.23 14.76 -5.56
CA ASP A 214 -13.76 15.64 -4.47
C ASP A 214 -12.36 15.18 -3.98
N PRO A 215 -11.29 15.55 -4.72
CA PRO A 215 -9.93 15.19 -4.37
C PRO A 215 -9.39 16.02 -3.20
N SER A 216 -9.25 15.40 -2.04
CA SER A 216 -8.44 15.92 -0.92
C SER A 216 -7.06 15.24 -0.88
N ILE A 217 -6.05 15.89 -0.29
CA ILE A 217 -4.67 15.39 -0.18
C ILE A 217 -4.62 13.94 0.34
N GLU A 218 -5.31 13.65 1.43
CA GLU A 218 -5.31 12.33 2.07
C GLU A 218 -6.01 11.24 1.26
N LYS A 219 -7.08 11.59 0.52
CA LYS A 219 -7.80 10.65 -0.35
C LYS A 219 -6.96 10.30 -1.58
N VAL A 220 -6.32 11.31 -2.20
CA VAL A 220 -5.41 11.11 -3.34
C VAL A 220 -4.22 10.25 -2.92
N ALA A 221 -3.57 10.61 -1.81
CA ALA A 221 -2.44 9.85 -1.27
C ALA A 221 -2.83 8.42 -0.85
N THR A 222 -4.04 8.22 -0.33
CA THR A 222 -4.55 6.87 -0.03
C THR A 222 -4.60 6.01 -1.29
N LEU A 223 -5.12 6.53 -2.41
CA LEU A 223 -5.17 5.80 -3.67
C LEU A 223 -3.80 5.61 -4.32
N TYR A 224 -2.89 6.56 -4.13
CA TYR A 224 -1.50 6.42 -4.56
C TYR A 224 -0.84 5.21 -3.87
N ASN A 225 -1.03 5.08 -2.55
CA ASN A 225 -0.52 3.94 -1.77
C ASN A 225 -1.24 2.63 -2.08
N GLY A 226 -2.55 2.67 -2.38
CA GLY A 226 -3.31 1.47 -2.71
C GLY A 226 -4.62 1.77 -3.40
N LEU A 227 -4.75 1.37 -4.67
CA LEU A 227 -5.98 1.57 -5.43
C LEU A 227 -7.15 0.72 -4.95
N GLY A 228 -6.93 -0.34 -4.17
CA GLY A 228 -8.01 -1.13 -3.55
C GLY A 228 -8.66 -0.45 -2.35
N LEU A 229 -8.12 0.69 -1.88
CA LEU A 229 -8.61 1.38 -0.68
C LEU A 229 -9.80 2.27 -1.01
N ASP A 230 -10.81 2.22 -0.16
CA ASP A 230 -12.07 2.97 -0.26
C ASP A 230 -12.31 3.91 0.93
N THR A 231 -11.34 3.96 1.85
CA THR A 231 -11.37 4.75 3.08
C THR A 231 -10.00 5.36 3.31
N VAL A 232 -9.93 6.61 3.78
CA VAL A 232 -8.66 7.31 4.04
C VAL A 232 -7.77 6.47 4.96
N SER A 233 -6.57 6.17 4.46
CA SER A 233 -5.56 5.39 5.15
C SER A 233 -4.72 6.24 6.12
N VAL A 234 -4.01 5.56 7.03
CA VAL A 234 -2.98 6.21 7.87
C VAL A 234 -1.93 6.91 7.01
N TYR A 235 -1.50 6.26 5.91
CA TYR A 235 -0.59 6.84 4.94
C TYR A 235 -1.12 8.17 4.39
N GLY A 236 -2.39 8.18 3.94
CA GLY A 236 -3.02 9.38 3.40
C GLY A 236 -3.03 10.54 4.39
N ARG A 237 -3.36 10.27 5.67
CA ARG A 237 -3.31 11.27 6.74
C ARG A 237 -1.89 11.79 6.98
N GLN A 238 -0.89 10.92 6.97
CA GLN A 238 0.51 11.33 7.14
C GLN A 238 1.01 12.20 5.99
N VAL A 239 0.63 11.89 4.74
CA VAL A 239 0.94 12.74 3.58
C VAL A 239 0.31 14.12 3.75
N ARG A 240 -0.95 14.21 4.21
CA ARG A 240 -1.60 15.50 4.52
C ARG A 240 -0.84 16.28 5.61
N ASP A 241 -0.43 15.63 6.69
CA ASP A 241 0.30 16.30 7.77
C ASP A 241 1.68 16.82 7.28
N VAL A 242 2.36 16.06 6.41
CA VAL A 242 3.60 16.50 5.74
C VAL A 242 3.34 17.65 4.76
N TYR A 243 2.24 17.61 4.02
CA TYR A 243 1.82 18.66 3.10
C TYR A 243 1.64 20.01 3.81
N HIS A 244 1.06 20.00 5.00
CA HIS A 244 0.89 21.21 5.80
C HIS A 244 2.18 21.67 6.49
N SER A 245 3.03 20.75 6.96
CA SER A 245 4.24 21.07 7.72
C SER A 245 5.46 21.42 6.85
N ARG A 246 5.53 20.91 5.61
CA ARG A 246 6.57 21.19 4.60
C ARG A 246 8.01 21.10 5.17
N PRO A 247 8.41 19.96 5.75
CA PRO A 247 9.68 19.82 6.48
C PRO A 247 10.93 20.19 5.66
N TRP A 248 10.89 20.00 4.34
CA TRP A 248 11.98 20.41 3.43
C TRP A 248 12.22 21.93 3.39
N GLN A 249 11.18 22.74 3.60
CA GLN A 249 11.34 24.20 3.65
C GLN A 249 12.03 24.64 4.94
N ILE A 250 11.73 23.99 6.06
CA ILE A 250 12.41 24.22 7.34
C ILE A 250 13.89 23.89 7.20
N TRP A 251 14.21 22.74 6.59
CA TRP A 251 15.60 22.35 6.32
C TRP A 251 16.36 23.37 5.47
N ARG A 252 15.76 23.87 4.37
CA ARG A 252 16.37 24.90 3.51
C ARG A 252 16.72 26.17 4.31
N LYS A 253 15.82 26.62 5.20
CA LYS A 253 16.05 27.79 6.06
C LYS A 253 17.13 27.57 7.12
N LEU A 254 17.21 26.36 7.69
CA LEU A 254 18.27 26.03 8.65
C LEU A 254 19.64 25.98 7.96
N LYS A 255 19.72 25.35 6.79
CA LYS A 255 20.95 25.23 6.03
C LYS A 255 21.50 26.59 5.60
N SER A 256 20.66 27.52 5.15
CA SER A 256 21.10 28.86 4.75
C SER A 256 21.71 29.66 5.90
N LYS A 257 21.17 29.51 7.12
CA LYS A 257 21.71 30.20 8.30
C LYS A 257 23.10 29.71 8.70
N ILE A 258 23.34 28.40 8.60
CA ILE A 258 24.64 27.81 8.92
C ILE A 258 25.70 28.30 7.93
N THR A 259 25.37 28.35 6.63
CA THR A 259 26.32 28.78 5.60
C THR A 259 26.69 30.27 5.67
N ASP A 260 25.87 31.09 6.32
CA ASP A 260 26.11 32.53 6.46
C ASP A 260 26.93 32.88 7.72
N GLU A 261 26.99 32.00 8.73
CA GLU A 261 27.77 32.20 9.98
C GLU A 261 29.19 31.61 9.93
N ASP A 262 29.46 30.71 8.98
CA ASP A 262 30.76 30.07 8.76
C ASP A 262 31.62 30.77 7.66
N LEU A 263 31.24 31.98 7.23
CA LEU A 263 31.95 32.85 6.26
C LEU A 263 32.30 34.21 6.86
#